data_AF-A0A1N6T235-F1
#
_entry.id   AF-A0A1N6T235-F1
#
_cell.length_a   1.000
_cell.length_b   1.000
_cell.length_c   1.000
_cell.angle_alpha   90.00
_cell.angle_beta   90.00
_cell.angle_gamma   90.00
#
_symmetry.space_group_name_H-M   'P 1'
#
loop_
_entity.id
_entity.type
_entity.pdbx_description
1 polymer ?
#
loop_
_entity_poly.entity_id
_entity_poly.type
_entity_poly.pdbx_seq_one_letter_code
_entity_poly.pdbx_strand_id
1 'polypeptide(L)'
;MRGSGLLATVLALLLVAPPAPPAQARAAPVRCTPRKGSMQVAEPWAQRRLDPKRVWPLTSGEGVTVAIIDSGVDLTHPQIRVAKEVDYTGTGHRDCVGHGTAVAGVIAAQYLKGVPFHGVAPGVRLISLKQTNEEHGDPDILARAIVDAADFGADVINVSIDARDDPKLRQAVAYALGQDVVIVAAAGNTTAEDGTPEASYPAAYPGVLAVGSATPDGRRADFSNTVTPVSVLGPGQDITSTWPGRSYMSGLEGTSFAAPYVAGVAALVRARHPELDQERVRWRITATADGGAGTGTGAGMVNPLLAVTAILPLEAADAPVIAPPAPAPLSENAVSRAAPVDREAIDLALTIAAAALCAVGLIVAVRVFVPMGRRRRWRPGREG
;
A
#
# COMPACT_ATOMS: atom_id res chain seq x y z
N MET A 1 -55.98 -91.33 -15.34
CA MET A 1 -55.79 -90.73 -14.00
C MET A 1 -54.59 -89.79 -14.11
N ARG A 2 -54.81 -88.52 -14.49
CA ARG A 2 -54.79 -87.33 -13.62
C ARG A 2 -53.55 -87.24 -12.74
N GLY A 3 -52.67 -86.29 -13.06
CA GLY A 3 -51.51 -85.90 -12.27
C GLY A 3 -50.94 -84.55 -12.76
N SER A 4 -51.71 -83.48 -12.58
CA SER A 4 -51.22 -82.09 -12.50
C SER A 4 -50.22 -82.01 -11.32
N GLY A 5 -49.05 -81.35 -11.36
CA GLY A 5 -48.76 -80.00 -11.82
C GLY A 5 -48.45 -79.14 -10.59
N LEU A 6 -47.19 -78.72 -10.39
CA LEU A 6 -46.79 -77.51 -9.64
C LEU A 6 -45.25 -77.35 -9.72
N LEU A 7 -44.81 -76.51 -10.66
CA LEU A 7 -43.48 -75.90 -10.64
C LEU A 7 -43.47 -74.82 -9.54
N ALA A 8 -42.54 -74.92 -8.60
CA ALA A 8 -42.25 -73.84 -7.66
C ALA A 8 -41.18 -72.92 -8.27
N THR A 9 -41.59 -71.71 -8.67
CA THR A 9 -40.71 -70.64 -9.12
C THR A 9 -40.15 -69.90 -7.90
N VAL A 10 -38.84 -69.98 -7.68
CA VAL A 10 -38.13 -69.17 -6.67
C VAL A 10 -37.79 -67.81 -7.29
N LEU A 11 -38.46 -66.76 -6.83
CA LEU A 11 -38.19 -65.38 -7.23
C LEU A 11 -37.12 -64.78 -6.31
N ALA A 12 -35.89 -64.64 -6.81
CA ALA A 12 -34.81 -63.96 -6.09
C ALA A 12 -34.96 -62.44 -6.26
N LEU A 13 -35.33 -61.73 -5.18
CA LEU A 13 -35.29 -60.27 -5.12
C LEU A 13 -33.83 -59.81 -5.00
N LEU A 14 -33.30 -59.23 -6.08
CA LEU A 14 -32.05 -58.46 -6.05
C LEU A 14 -32.35 -57.03 -5.58
N LEU A 15 -32.02 -56.73 -4.32
CA LEU A 15 -31.96 -55.37 -3.81
C LEU A 15 -30.73 -54.67 -4.41
N VAL A 16 -30.94 -53.80 -5.40
CA VAL A 16 -29.92 -52.89 -5.91
C VAL A 16 -29.83 -51.69 -4.98
N ALA A 17 -28.73 -51.59 -4.23
CA ALA A 17 -28.42 -50.40 -3.45
C ALA A 17 -28.08 -49.23 -4.39
N PRO A 18 -28.56 -48.00 -4.12
CA PRO A 18 -28.20 -46.84 -4.92
C PRO A 18 -26.70 -46.52 -4.79
N PRO A 19 -26.05 -46.00 -5.84
CA PRO A 19 -24.64 -45.65 -5.78
C PRO A 19 -24.43 -44.54 -4.75
N ALA A 20 -23.42 -44.72 -3.89
CA ALA A 20 -22.98 -43.68 -2.97
C ALA A 20 -22.55 -42.43 -3.76
N PRO A 21 -22.88 -41.21 -3.28
CA PRO A 21 -22.39 -39.98 -3.91
C PRO A 21 -20.84 -40.00 -3.91
N PRO A 22 -20.21 -39.47 -4.97
CA PRO A 22 -18.75 -39.42 -5.03
C PRO A 22 -18.24 -38.60 -3.84
N ALA A 23 -17.35 -39.20 -3.05
CA ALA A 23 -16.64 -38.48 -2.01
C ALA A 23 -15.85 -37.34 -2.67
N GLN A 24 -16.14 -36.09 -2.28
CA GLN A 24 -15.33 -34.94 -2.70
C GLN A 24 -13.89 -35.19 -2.24
N ALA A 25 -12.98 -35.36 -3.20
CA ALA A 25 -11.56 -35.45 -2.92
C ALA A 25 -11.13 -34.14 -2.24
N ARG A 26 -10.77 -34.21 -0.95
CA ARG A 26 -10.07 -33.09 -0.29
C ARG A 26 -8.81 -32.82 -1.09
N ALA A 27 -8.67 -31.60 -1.62
CA ALA A 27 -7.45 -31.15 -2.26
C ALA A 27 -6.26 -31.46 -1.34
N ALA A 28 -5.15 -31.95 -1.91
CA ALA A 28 -3.93 -32.17 -1.15
C ALA A 28 -3.53 -30.85 -0.45
N PRO A 29 -3.10 -30.89 0.83
CA PRO A 29 -2.74 -29.67 1.54
C PRO A 29 -1.62 -28.95 0.79
N VAL A 30 -1.90 -27.71 0.36
CA VAL A 30 -0.91 -26.83 -0.28
C VAL A 30 0.32 -26.73 0.64
N ARG A 31 1.51 -26.97 0.08
CA ARG A 31 2.78 -26.74 0.79
C ARG A 31 2.93 -25.24 1.01
N CYS A 32 2.49 -24.80 2.19
CA CYS A 32 2.52 -23.42 2.61
C CYS A 32 3.93 -23.05 3.10
N THR A 33 4.79 -22.63 2.19
CA THR A 33 6.19 -22.26 2.46
C THR A 33 6.53 -20.91 1.83
N PRO A 34 6.06 -19.78 2.41
CA PRO A 34 6.39 -18.46 1.90
C PRO A 34 7.90 -18.21 2.00
N ARG A 35 8.41 -17.26 1.20
CA ARG A 35 9.81 -16.82 1.25
C ARG A 35 10.18 -16.46 2.70
N LYS A 36 11.38 -16.82 3.15
CA LYS A 36 11.82 -16.44 4.50
C LYS A 36 12.04 -14.92 4.56
N GLY A 37 11.41 -14.26 5.52
CA GLY A 37 11.70 -12.86 5.85
C GLY A 37 12.87 -12.72 6.84
N SER A 38 13.12 -11.48 7.24
CA SER A 38 14.12 -11.08 8.23
C SER A 38 13.47 -10.67 9.54
N MET A 39 14.11 -10.91 10.68
CA MET A 39 13.66 -10.35 11.96
C MET A 39 14.14 -8.90 12.17
N GLN A 40 15.13 -8.47 11.38
CA GLN A 40 15.64 -7.10 11.41
C GLN A 40 14.84 -6.26 10.45
N VAL A 41 14.39 -5.11 10.93
CA VAL A 41 13.66 -4.13 10.14
C VAL A 41 14.16 -2.74 10.50
N ALA A 42 14.51 -1.96 9.48
CA ALA A 42 14.81 -0.54 9.62
C ALA A 42 13.53 0.28 9.38
N GLU A 43 13.54 1.56 9.74
CA GLU A 43 12.44 2.45 9.36
C GLU A 43 12.37 2.53 7.82
N PRO A 44 11.24 2.16 7.18
CA PRO A 44 11.11 2.24 5.74
C PRO A 44 11.04 3.70 5.27
N TRP A 45 11.48 3.95 4.03
CA TRP A 45 11.38 5.28 3.43
C TRP A 45 9.92 5.77 3.38
N ALA A 46 8.99 4.85 3.12
CA ALA A 46 7.55 5.14 3.03
C ALA A 46 7.01 5.72 4.35
N GLN A 47 7.45 5.19 5.49
CA GLN A 47 7.07 5.74 6.80
C GLN A 47 7.68 7.12 7.05
N ARG A 48 8.92 7.38 6.62
CA ARG A 48 9.50 8.72 6.68
C ARG A 48 8.79 9.71 5.76
N ARG A 49 8.41 9.28 4.56
CA ARG A 49 7.78 10.15 3.55
C ARG A 49 6.35 10.52 3.88
N LEU A 50 5.57 9.55 4.38
CA LEU A 50 4.15 9.74 4.72
C LEU A 50 3.94 10.19 6.16
N ASP A 51 4.86 9.81 7.06
CA ASP A 51 4.87 10.14 8.49
C ASP A 51 3.50 10.06 9.17
N PRO A 52 2.83 8.88 9.14
CA PRO A 52 1.48 8.73 9.70
C PRO A 52 1.44 8.97 11.21
N LYS A 53 2.58 8.91 11.91
CA LYS A 53 2.69 9.23 13.34
C LYS A 53 2.29 10.67 13.65
N ARG A 54 2.43 11.60 12.69
CA ARG A 54 1.94 12.99 12.84
C ARG A 54 0.41 13.08 12.87
N VAL A 55 -0.29 12.07 12.37
CA VAL A 55 -1.75 12.01 12.32
C VAL A 55 -2.35 11.35 13.55
N TRP A 56 -1.66 10.39 14.16
CA TRP A 56 -2.15 9.59 15.30
C TRP A 56 -2.62 10.38 16.53
N PRO A 57 -2.09 11.57 16.87
CA PRO A 57 -2.68 12.41 17.92
C PRO A 57 -4.11 12.87 17.63
N LEU A 58 -4.54 12.83 16.36
CA LEU A 58 -5.89 13.21 15.91
C LEU A 58 -6.78 11.99 15.70
N THR A 59 -6.23 10.91 15.14
CA THR A 59 -6.89 9.63 14.92
C THR A 59 -5.87 8.59 14.50
N SER A 60 -6.05 7.33 14.90
CA SER A 60 -5.28 6.20 14.37
C SER A 60 -6.14 5.22 13.56
N GLY A 61 -7.40 5.57 13.28
CA GLY A 61 -8.35 4.74 12.51
C GLY A 61 -9.38 4.02 13.38
N GLU A 62 -9.55 4.43 14.64
CA GLU A 62 -10.49 3.82 15.57
C GLU A 62 -11.93 3.86 15.04
N GLY A 63 -12.68 2.77 15.26
CA GLY A 63 -14.07 2.66 14.81
C GLY A 63 -14.23 2.31 13.33
N VAL A 64 -13.14 2.36 12.54
CA VAL A 64 -13.15 2.03 11.11
C VAL A 64 -12.73 0.59 10.87
N THR A 65 -13.40 -0.06 9.92
CA THR A 65 -13.18 -1.43 9.49
C THR A 65 -12.59 -1.46 8.09
N VAL A 66 -11.44 -2.11 7.93
CA VAL A 66 -10.77 -2.27 6.63
C VAL A 66 -10.77 -3.73 6.23
N ALA A 67 -11.40 -4.04 5.10
CA ALA A 67 -11.33 -5.37 4.49
C ALA A 67 -10.14 -5.47 3.54
N ILE A 68 -9.43 -6.59 3.60
CA ILE A 68 -8.27 -6.91 2.77
C ILE A 68 -8.65 -8.12 1.93
N ILE A 69 -8.80 -7.92 0.62
CA ILE A 69 -9.01 -9.02 -0.32
C ILE A 69 -7.66 -9.38 -0.95
N ASP A 70 -7.08 -10.50 -0.52
CA ASP A 70 -5.69 -10.84 -0.83
C ASP A 70 -5.39 -12.37 -0.74
N SER A 71 -4.14 -12.76 -0.49
CA SER A 71 -3.65 -14.14 -0.34
C SER A 71 -3.85 -14.74 1.07
N GLY A 72 -4.56 -14.02 1.94
CA GLY A 72 -4.73 -14.34 3.37
C GLY A 72 -3.73 -13.57 4.25
N VAL A 73 -3.79 -13.78 5.57
CA VAL A 73 -2.95 -13.05 6.53
C VAL A 73 -2.36 -14.01 7.57
N ASP A 74 -1.07 -13.88 7.88
CA ASP A 74 -0.46 -14.61 9.00
C ASP A 74 -0.81 -13.96 10.34
N LEU A 75 -1.85 -14.49 11.00
CA LEU A 75 -2.28 -14.04 12.33
C LEU A 75 -1.27 -14.29 13.45
N THR A 76 -0.21 -15.08 13.20
CA THR A 76 0.83 -15.29 14.22
C THR A 76 1.81 -14.12 14.31
N HIS A 77 1.77 -13.18 13.35
CA HIS A 77 2.62 -12.00 13.35
C HIS A 77 2.24 -11.05 14.51
N PRO A 78 3.19 -10.64 15.37
CA PRO A 78 2.88 -9.91 16.61
C PRO A 78 2.25 -8.53 16.39
N GLN A 79 2.48 -7.90 15.23
CA GLN A 79 1.89 -6.61 14.85
C GLN A 79 0.52 -6.70 14.16
N ILE A 80 -0.01 -7.89 13.88
CA ILE A 80 -1.24 -8.02 13.09
C ILE A 80 -2.40 -8.48 13.97
N ARG A 81 -3.56 -7.85 13.81
CA ARG A 81 -4.82 -8.23 14.46
C ARG A 81 -5.91 -8.20 13.41
N VAL A 82 -6.56 -9.34 13.19
CA VAL A 82 -7.68 -9.48 12.27
C VAL A 82 -8.89 -9.93 13.08
N ALA A 83 -10.02 -9.27 12.87
CA ALA A 83 -11.26 -9.56 13.59
C ALA A 83 -12.10 -10.64 12.90
N LYS A 84 -11.93 -10.84 11.59
CA LYS A 84 -12.65 -11.85 10.81
C LYS A 84 -11.81 -12.33 9.64
N GLU A 85 -11.86 -13.63 9.37
CA GLU A 85 -11.21 -14.26 8.23
C GLU A 85 -12.23 -15.07 7.42
N VAL A 86 -12.14 -14.99 6.09
CA VAL A 86 -12.86 -15.87 5.16
C VAL A 86 -11.85 -16.41 4.15
N ASP A 87 -11.96 -17.69 3.81
CA ASP A 87 -11.15 -18.33 2.79
C ASP A 87 -12.03 -18.82 1.64
N TYR A 88 -11.90 -18.18 0.48
CA TYR A 88 -12.60 -18.58 -0.73
C TYR A 88 -11.82 -19.60 -1.56
N THR A 89 -10.53 -19.83 -1.25
CA THR A 89 -9.67 -20.78 -1.98
C THR A 89 -9.88 -22.23 -1.53
N GLY A 90 -10.43 -22.44 -0.32
CA GLY A 90 -10.55 -23.75 0.30
C GLY A 90 -9.21 -24.36 0.73
N THR A 91 -8.17 -23.55 0.86
CA THR A 91 -6.80 -23.99 1.22
C THR A 91 -6.38 -23.65 2.65
N GLY A 92 -7.29 -23.05 3.41
CA GLY A 92 -7.09 -22.54 4.77
C GLY A 92 -6.70 -21.06 4.80
N HIS A 93 -6.81 -20.46 5.99
CA HIS A 93 -6.61 -19.01 6.18
C HIS A 93 -5.15 -18.54 6.11
N ARG A 94 -4.18 -19.47 6.13
CA ARG A 94 -2.76 -19.12 6.15
C ARG A 94 -2.36 -18.39 4.89
N ASP A 95 -1.58 -17.33 5.06
CA ASP A 95 -0.90 -16.69 3.94
C ASP A 95 0.32 -17.49 3.51
N CYS A 96 0.18 -18.20 2.40
CA CYS A 96 1.24 -19.05 1.84
C CYS A 96 2.14 -18.31 0.85
N VAL A 97 1.79 -17.07 0.51
CA VAL A 97 2.54 -16.19 -0.41
C VAL A 97 3.34 -15.17 0.38
N GLY A 98 2.71 -14.56 1.39
CA GLY A 98 3.23 -13.46 2.20
C GLY A 98 2.69 -12.09 1.79
N HIS A 99 2.02 -12.01 0.63
CA HIS A 99 1.51 -10.77 0.06
C HIS A 99 0.44 -10.13 0.94
N GLY A 100 -0.61 -10.87 1.32
CA GLY A 100 -1.68 -10.33 2.15
C GLY A 100 -1.24 -9.96 3.57
N THR A 101 -0.27 -10.68 4.13
CA THR A 101 0.38 -10.29 5.40
C THR A 101 1.12 -8.97 5.26
N ALA A 102 1.82 -8.74 4.14
CA ALA A 102 2.49 -7.47 3.87
C ALA A 102 1.48 -6.33 3.67
N VAL A 103 0.39 -6.57 2.93
CA VAL A 103 -0.71 -5.62 2.73
C VAL A 103 -1.35 -5.23 4.08
N ALA A 104 -1.68 -6.22 4.92
CA ALA A 104 -2.20 -6.00 6.26
C ALA A 104 -1.25 -5.18 7.14
N GLY A 105 0.06 -5.44 7.04
CA GLY A 105 1.09 -4.71 7.75
C GLY A 105 1.14 -3.23 7.39
N VAL A 106 1.10 -2.92 6.09
CA VAL A 106 1.09 -1.54 5.61
C VAL A 106 -0.15 -0.79 6.11
N ILE A 107 -1.33 -1.44 6.09
CA ILE A 107 -2.56 -0.81 6.57
C ILE A 107 -2.49 -0.58 8.09
N ALA A 108 -2.26 -1.63 8.88
CA ALA A 108 -2.57 -1.60 10.32
C ALA A 108 -1.60 -2.38 11.23
N ALA A 109 -0.32 -2.55 10.84
CA ALA A 109 0.66 -3.08 11.78
C ALA A 109 0.68 -2.25 13.07
N GLN A 110 0.36 -2.91 14.19
CA GLN A 110 0.32 -2.32 15.52
C GLN A 110 1.69 -1.77 15.91
N TYR A 111 1.72 -0.63 16.59
CA TYR A 111 2.97 -0.12 17.14
C TYR A 111 3.53 -1.10 18.18
N LEU A 112 4.79 -1.51 17.99
CA LEU A 112 5.53 -2.31 18.97
C LEU A 112 6.80 -1.56 19.36
N LYS A 113 7.00 -1.39 20.67
CA LYS A 113 8.20 -0.72 21.20
C LYS A 113 9.47 -1.42 20.72
N GLY A 114 10.38 -0.65 20.12
CA GLY A 114 11.65 -1.17 19.59
C GLY A 114 11.56 -1.73 18.16
N VAL A 115 10.37 -1.77 17.56
CA VAL A 115 10.19 -2.10 16.15
C VAL A 115 9.92 -0.80 15.38
N PRO A 116 10.78 -0.39 14.44
CA PRO A 116 10.57 0.85 13.70
C PRO A 116 9.36 0.79 12.76
N PHE A 117 9.01 -0.40 12.24
CA PHE A 117 7.88 -0.58 11.33
C PHE A 117 6.52 -0.46 12.02
N HIS A 118 5.55 0.22 11.38
CA HIS A 118 4.15 0.28 11.77
C HIS A 118 3.25 0.53 10.54
N GLY A 119 1.95 0.26 10.69
CA GLY A 119 0.96 0.55 9.67
C GLY A 119 0.63 2.04 9.59
N VAL A 120 -0.18 2.42 8.60
CA VAL A 120 -0.70 3.79 8.46
C VAL A 120 -1.78 4.07 9.51
N ALA A 121 -2.73 3.15 9.68
CA ALA A 121 -3.89 3.27 10.54
C ALA A 121 -3.96 2.09 11.53
N PRO A 122 -3.13 2.05 12.59
CA PRO A 122 -3.08 0.92 13.51
C PRO A 122 -4.35 0.75 14.36
N GLY A 123 -5.23 1.75 14.45
CA GLY A 123 -6.47 1.67 15.22
C GLY A 123 -7.64 0.96 14.53
N VAL A 124 -7.50 0.60 13.25
CA VAL A 124 -8.59 -0.01 12.47
C VAL A 124 -8.83 -1.46 12.86
N ARG A 125 -10.04 -1.93 12.58
CA ARG A 125 -10.40 -3.35 12.62
C ARG A 125 -10.18 -3.99 11.25
N LEU A 126 -9.29 -4.97 11.15
CA LEU A 126 -9.07 -5.68 9.88
C LEU A 126 -10.04 -6.86 9.67
N ILE A 127 -10.47 -7.04 8.44
CA ILE A 127 -11.11 -8.26 7.93
C ILE A 127 -10.20 -8.83 6.83
N SER A 128 -9.88 -10.12 6.87
CA SER A 128 -9.11 -10.80 5.81
C SER A 128 -10.03 -11.67 4.96
N LEU A 129 -10.01 -11.46 3.66
CA LEU A 129 -10.78 -12.19 2.67
C LEU A 129 -9.79 -12.82 1.67
N LYS A 130 -9.40 -14.06 1.93
CA LYS A 130 -8.41 -14.79 1.12
C LYS A 130 -9.07 -15.26 -0.17
N GLN A 131 -8.69 -14.68 -1.30
CA GLN A 131 -9.25 -15.04 -2.60
C GLN A 131 -8.34 -15.90 -3.47
N THR A 132 -7.02 -15.88 -3.23
CA THR A 132 -6.04 -16.54 -4.10
C THR A 132 -4.84 -17.07 -3.30
N ASN A 133 -4.02 -17.89 -3.96
CA ASN A 133 -2.66 -18.23 -3.52
C ASN A 133 -1.62 -17.78 -4.56
N GLU A 134 -2.02 -16.89 -5.47
CA GLU A 134 -1.24 -16.39 -6.60
C GLU A 134 -1.29 -14.85 -6.63
N GLU A 135 -0.66 -14.23 -7.63
CA GLU A 135 -0.65 -12.77 -7.79
C GLU A 135 -1.92 -12.24 -8.47
N HIS A 136 -2.63 -13.08 -9.24
CA HIS A 136 -3.87 -12.74 -9.92
C HIS A 136 -5.09 -13.39 -9.23
N GLY A 137 -6.25 -12.76 -9.41
CA GLY A 137 -7.51 -13.17 -8.79
C GLY A 137 -8.49 -13.78 -9.79
N ASP A 138 -9.39 -14.62 -9.26
CA ASP A 138 -10.57 -15.05 -10.01
C ASP A 138 -11.65 -13.94 -9.90
N PRO A 139 -12.14 -13.37 -11.02
CA PRO A 139 -13.12 -12.28 -10.98
C PRO A 139 -14.43 -12.65 -10.25
N ASP A 140 -14.89 -13.91 -10.31
CA ASP A 140 -16.10 -14.37 -9.61
C ASP A 140 -15.85 -14.51 -8.10
N ILE A 141 -14.65 -14.91 -7.69
CA ILE A 141 -14.27 -14.90 -6.26
C ILE A 141 -14.14 -13.45 -5.77
N LEU A 142 -13.45 -12.60 -6.53
CA LEU A 142 -13.23 -11.20 -6.18
C LEU A 142 -14.56 -10.45 -6.04
N ALA A 143 -15.50 -10.65 -6.98
CA ALA A 143 -16.84 -10.05 -6.91
C ALA A 143 -17.57 -10.45 -5.62
N ARG A 144 -17.55 -11.74 -5.26
CA ARG A 144 -18.17 -12.23 -4.01
C ARG A 144 -17.48 -11.64 -2.78
N ALA A 145 -16.15 -11.60 -2.75
CA ALA A 145 -15.41 -11.04 -1.63
C ALA A 145 -15.68 -9.53 -1.43
N ILE A 146 -15.87 -8.75 -2.51
CA ILE A 146 -16.25 -7.34 -2.41
C ILE A 146 -17.64 -7.17 -1.80
N VAL A 147 -18.62 -7.97 -2.22
CA VAL A 147 -19.97 -7.96 -1.65
C VAL A 147 -19.92 -8.35 -0.17
N ASP A 148 -19.27 -9.45 0.16
CA ASP A 148 -19.14 -9.93 1.54
C ASP A 148 -18.41 -8.92 2.43
N ALA A 149 -17.40 -8.21 1.91
CA ALA A 149 -16.71 -7.16 2.64
C ALA A 149 -17.67 -6.03 3.05
N ALA A 150 -18.51 -5.56 2.12
CA ALA A 150 -19.52 -4.55 2.39
C ALA A 150 -20.56 -5.07 3.40
N ASP A 151 -21.04 -6.30 3.23
CA ASP A 151 -22.02 -6.92 4.13
C ASP A 151 -21.46 -7.19 5.54
N PHE A 152 -20.15 -7.34 5.68
CA PHE A 152 -19.47 -7.44 6.98
C PHE A 152 -19.18 -6.07 7.63
N GLY A 153 -19.67 -4.98 7.02
CA GLY A 153 -19.53 -3.62 7.52
C GLY A 153 -18.10 -3.09 7.39
N ALA A 154 -17.44 -3.37 6.27
CA ALA A 154 -16.19 -2.70 5.93
C ALA A 154 -16.48 -1.26 5.49
N ASP A 155 -15.79 -0.30 6.08
CA ASP A 155 -15.87 1.11 5.66
C ASP A 155 -14.90 1.40 4.50
N VAL A 156 -13.83 0.59 4.42
CA VAL A 156 -12.80 0.63 3.37
C VAL A 156 -12.49 -0.79 2.91
N ILE A 157 -12.40 -1.01 1.60
CA ILE A 157 -11.96 -2.28 1.00
C ILE A 157 -10.65 -2.01 0.25
N ASN A 158 -9.59 -2.72 0.62
CA ASN A 158 -8.34 -2.78 -0.11
C ASN A 158 -8.32 -4.01 -1.03
N VAL A 159 -8.15 -3.77 -2.34
CA VAL A 159 -7.98 -4.81 -3.36
C VAL A 159 -6.59 -4.69 -3.97
N SER A 160 -5.69 -5.58 -3.54
CA SER A 160 -4.29 -5.58 -3.97
C SER A 160 -3.98 -6.68 -5.00
N ILE A 161 -5.02 -7.19 -5.67
CA ILE A 161 -4.94 -8.21 -6.72
C ILE A 161 -5.70 -7.68 -7.93
N ASP A 162 -5.16 -7.94 -9.11
CA ASP A 162 -5.81 -7.59 -10.36
C ASP A 162 -6.66 -8.73 -10.94
N ALA A 163 -7.60 -8.31 -11.77
CA ALA A 163 -8.51 -9.16 -12.53
C ALA A 163 -8.80 -8.49 -13.88
N ARG A 164 -9.34 -9.28 -14.80
CA ARG A 164 -9.94 -8.76 -16.06
C ARG A 164 -11.27 -8.07 -15.78
N ASP A 165 -11.74 -7.27 -16.74
CA ASP A 165 -13.10 -6.73 -16.71
C ASP A 165 -14.14 -7.87 -16.68
N ASP A 166 -15.08 -7.78 -15.75
CA ASP A 166 -16.18 -8.72 -15.63
C ASP A 166 -17.48 -8.00 -15.18
N PRO A 167 -18.64 -8.27 -15.82
CA PRO A 167 -19.90 -7.63 -15.45
C PRO A 167 -20.32 -7.84 -13.99
N LYS A 168 -20.07 -9.01 -13.40
CA LYS A 168 -20.41 -9.28 -12.00
C LYS A 168 -19.47 -8.55 -11.06
N LEU A 169 -18.18 -8.48 -11.40
CA LEU A 169 -17.22 -7.71 -10.63
C LEU A 169 -17.59 -6.21 -10.62
N ARG A 170 -17.99 -5.67 -11.78
CA ARG A 170 -18.51 -4.30 -11.88
C ARG A 170 -19.75 -4.08 -11.02
N GLN A 171 -20.68 -5.03 -11.01
CA GLN A 171 -21.88 -4.97 -10.18
C GLN A 171 -21.54 -5.02 -8.69
N ALA A 172 -20.61 -5.88 -8.27
CA ALA A 172 -20.15 -5.97 -6.89
C ALA A 172 -19.50 -4.66 -6.41
N VAL A 173 -18.68 -4.04 -7.26
CA VAL A 173 -18.09 -2.72 -7.00
C VAL A 173 -19.18 -1.66 -6.84
N ALA A 174 -20.14 -1.60 -7.78
CA ALA A 174 -21.25 -0.65 -7.69
C ALA A 174 -22.10 -0.87 -6.42
N TYR A 175 -22.32 -2.12 -6.02
CA TYR A 175 -23.01 -2.46 -4.78
C TYR A 175 -22.28 -1.92 -3.55
N ALA A 176 -20.98 -2.23 -3.40
CA ALA A 176 -20.18 -1.77 -2.28
C ALA A 176 -20.07 -0.23 -2.21
N LEU A 177 -19.88 0.44 -3.34
CA LEU A 177 -19.93 1.92 -3.40
C LEU A 177 -21.30 2.47 -2.97
N GLY A 178 -22.40 1.79 -3.33
CA GLY A 178 -23.76 2.13 -2.92
C GLY A 178 -24.06 1.85 -1.44
N GLN A 179 -23.24 1.02 -0.77
CA GLN A 179 -23.23 0.83 0.68
C GLN A 179 -22.30 1.81 1.40
N ASP A 180 -21.92 2.90 0.72
CA ASP A 180 -21.00 3.92 1.22
C ASP A 180 -19.59 3.38 1.52
N VAL A 181 -19.11 2.33 0.84
CA VAL A 181 -17.77 1.77 1.10
C VAL A 181 -16.72 2.40 0.20
N VAL A 182 -15.59 2.84 0.78
CA VAL A 182 -14.44 3.31 -0.01
C VAL A 182 -13.67 2.12 -0.56
N ILE A 183 -13.61 1.96 -1.88
CA ILE A 183 -12.83 0.89 -2.52
C ILE A 183 -11.51 1.47 -3.02
N VAL A 184 -10.40 0.91 -2.54
CA VAL A 184 -9.04 1.26 -2.93
C VAL A 184 -8.41 0.06 -3.62
N ALA A 185 -7.93 0.25 -4.84
CA ALA A 185 -7.42 -0.87 -5.65
C ALA A 185 -6.09 -0.54 -6.35
N ALA A 186 -5.23 -1.55 -6.47
CA ALA A 186 -3.96 -1.45 -7.17
C ALA A 186 -4.17 -1.18 -8.67
N ALA A 187 -3.42 -0.23 -9.24
CA ALA A 187 -3.57 0.14 -10.65
C ALA A 187 -3.01 -0.91 -11.63
N GLY A 188 -2.35 -1.96 -11.14
CA GLY A 188 -1.68 -2.98 -11.94
C GLY A 188 -0.23 -2.62 -12.25
N ASN A 189 0.55 -3.63 -12.65
CA ASN A 189 1.95 -3.48 -13.00
C ASN A 189 2.14 -3.83 -14.49
N THR A 190 2.97 -3.07 -15.21
CA THR A 190 3.39 -3.44 -16.57
C THR A 190 4.54 -4.43 -16.45
N THR A 191 4.30 -5.71 -16.74
CA THR A 191 5.40 -6.63 -17.02
C THR A 191 5.90 -6.30 -18.43
N ALA A 192 7.22 -6.18 -18.60
CA ALA A 192 7.83 -5.87 -19.90
C ALA A 192 7.65 -7.00 -20.95
N GLU A 193 7.07 -8.14 -20.56
CA GLU A 193 6.99 -9.36 -21.37
C GLU A 193 5.62 -9.57 -22.05
N ASP A 194 4.54 -8.92 -21.60
CA ASP A 194 3.18 -9.29 -22.03
C ASP A 194 2.41 -8.11 -22.65
N GLY A 195 2.70 -7.80 -23.92
CA GLY A 195 1.79 -7.05 -24.78
C GLY A 195 1.52 -5.59 -24.41
N THR A 196 0.47 -5.03 -25.00
CA THR A 196 0.03 -3.65 -24.75
C THR A 196 -0.55 -3.53 -23.34
N PRO A 197 -0.16 -2.54 -22.53
CA PRO A 197 -0.70 -2.36 -21.19
C PRO A 197 -2.24 -2.31 -21.23
N GLU A 198 -2.91 -3.16 -20.44
CA GLU A 198 -4.36 -3.16 -20.29
C GLU A 198 -4.77 -2.53 -18.96
N ALA A 199 -6.00 -2.02 -18.87
CA ALA A 199 -6.52 -1.50 -17.61
C ALA A 199 -6.72 -2.64 -16.60
N SER A 200 -6.30 -2.41 -15.35
CA SER A 200 -6.47 -3.36 -14.26
C SER A 200 -7.81 -3.14 -13.55
N TYR A 201 -8.55 -4.22 -13.30
CA TYR A 201 -9.82 -4.18 -12.58
C TYR A 201 -9.68 -4.83 -11.20
N PRO A 202 -10.34 -4.29 -10.15
CA PRO A 202 -11.42 -3.29 -10.20
C PRO A 202 -10.94 -1.83 -10.24
N ALA A 203 -9.64 -1.55 -10.22
CA ALA A 203 -9.12 -0.18 -10.16
C ALA A 203 -9.63 0.73 -11.29
N ALA A 204 -9.85 0.20 -12.49
CA ALA A 204 -10.36 0.97 -13.61
C ALA A 204 -11.88 1.25 -13.56
N TYR A 205 -12.63 0.70 -12.61
CA TYR A 205 -14.06 0.99 -12.50
C TYR A 205 -14.33 2.40 -11.93
N PRO A 206 -15.35 3.11 -12.45
CA PRO A 206 -15.78 4.38 -11.88
C PRO A 206 -16.08 4.28 -10.39
N GLY A 207 -15.59 5.26 -9.63
CA GLY A 207 -15.78 5.34 -8.18
C GLY A 207 -14.71 4.62 -7.35
N VAL A 208 -13.91 3.73 -7.94
CA VAL A 208 -12.77 3.10 -7.26
C VAL A 208 -11.60 4.08 -7.18
N LEU A 209 -10.97 4.17 -6.01
CA LEU A 209 -9.74 4.94 -5.83
C LEU A 209 -8.55 4.10 -6.31
N ALA A 210 -8.20 4.26 -7.59
CA ALA A 210 -7.09 3.56 -8.23
C ALA A 210 -5.73 4.11 -7.78
N VAL A 211 -4.83 3.21 -7.35
CA VAL A 211 -3.55 3.59 -6.76
C VAL A 211 -2.37 3.14 -7.61
N GLY A 212 -1.62 4.11 -8.12
CA GLY A 212 -0.34 3.88 -8.78
C GLY A 212 0.82 3.76 -7.78
N SER A 213 1.94 3.24 -8.25
CA SER A 213 3.15 3.05 -7.44
C SER A 213 4.11 4.22 -7.60
N ALA A 214 4.65 4.68 -6.47
CA ALA A 214 5.70 5.67 -6.43
C ALA A 214 7.01 5.13 -5.84
N THR A 215 8.09 5.72 -6.33
CA THR A 215 9.47 5.51 -5.93
C THR A 215 9.85 6.39 -4.73
N PRO A 216 10.98 6.11 -4.04
CA PRO A 216 11.44 6.90 -2.90
C PRO A 216 11.67 8.40 -3.18
N ASP A 217 11.99 8.77 -4.42
CA ASP A 217 12.14 10.17 -4.85
C ASP A 217 10.80 10.82 -5.26
N GLY A 218 9.68 10.13 -5.06
CA GLY A 218 8.32 10.65 -5.29
C GLY A 218 7.85 10.61 -6.74
N ARG A 219 8.61 9.96 -7.64
CA ARG A 219 8.20 9.75 -9.03
C ARG A 219 7.30 8.52 -9.15
N ARG A 220 6.57 8.42 -10.27
CA ARG A 220 5.88 7.16 -10.64
C ARG A 220 6.94 6.08 -10.88
N ALA A 221 6.73 4.89 -10.34
CA ALA A 221 7.54 3.73 -10.66
C ALA A 221 7.36 3.33 -12.13
N ASP A 222 8.43 2.84 -12.76
CA ASP A 222 8.39 2.49 -14.19
C ASP A 222 7.45 1.32 -14.48
N PHE A 223 7.32 0.38 -13.54
CA PHE A 223 6.37 -0.73 -13.62
C PHE A 223 4.92 -0.32 -13.36
N SER A 224 4.63 0.91 -12.90
CA SER A 224 3.26 1.29 -12.57
C SER A 224 2.44 1.48 -13.84
N ASN A 225 1.31 0.77 -13.95
CA ASN A 225 0.44 0.83 -15.11
C ASN A 225 -0.13 2.25 -15.34
N THR A 226 -0.04 2.73 -16.58
CA THR A 226 -0.48 4.05 -17.01
C THR A 226 -1.82 4.05 -17.74
N VAL A 227 -2.35 2.87 -18.08
CA VAL A 227 -3.64 2.69 -18.78
C VAL A 227 -4.80 2.70 -17.79
N THR A 228 -4.59 2.13 -16.60
CA THR A 228 -5.55 2.28 -15.50
C THR A 228 -5.66 3.76 -15.09
N PRO A 229 -6.88 4.31 -14.89
CA PRO A 229 -7.09 5.70 -14.50
C PRO A 229 -6.66 5.97 -13.05
N VAL A 230 -5.35 6.12 -12.83
CA VAL A 230 -4.75 6.37 -11.51
C VAL A 230 -5.33 7.64 -10.89
N SER A 231 -5.84 7.51 -9.66
CA SER A 231 -6.37 8.62 -8.86
C SER A 231 -5.28 9.31 -8.05
N VAL A 232 -4.42 8.52 -7.39
CA VAL A 232 -3.28 8.97 -6.57
C VAL A 232 -2.16 7.94 -6.63
N LEU A 233 -0.97 8.34 -6.21
CA LEU A 233 0.16 7.45 -5.95
C LEU A 233 0.27 7.09 -4.47
N GLY A 234 0.70 5.88 -4.19
CA GLY A 234 1.20 5.45 -2.89
C GLY A 234 2.64 4.91 -3.00
N PRO A 235 3.38 4.82 -1.89
CA PRO A 235 4.67 4.12 -1.87
C PRO A 235 4.53 2.69 -2.36
N GLY A 236 5.18 2.33 -3.48
CA GLY A 236 5.08 0.98 -4.04
C GLY A 236 6.39 0.38 -4.54
N GLN A 237 7.52 1.09 -4.44
CA GLN A 237 8.86 0.56 -4.69
C GLN A 237 9.72 0.54 -3.42
N ASP A 238 10.57 -0.48 -3.27
CA ASP A 238 11.41 -0.71 -2.08
C ASP A 238 10.60 -0.67 -0.78
N ILE A 239 9.47 -1.38 -0.79
CA ILE A 239 8.56 -1.43 0.34
C ILE A 239 9.04 -2.49 1.33
N THR A 240 8.92 -2.12 2.60
CA THR A 240 9.14 -3.02 3.72
C THR A 240 7.82 -3.24 4.42
N SER A 241 7.49 -4.48 4.79
CA SER A 241 6.28 -4.78 5.56
C SER A 241 6.42 -6.06 6.40
N THR A 242 5.41 -6.34 7.23
CA THR A 242 5.25 -7.60 7.94
C THR A 242 5.16 -8.78 6.97
N TRP A 243 5.67 -9.92 7.39
CA TRP A 243 5.77 -11.11 6.55
C TRP A 243 5.52 -12.37 7.38
N PRO A 244 5.01 -13.48 6.79
CA PRO A 244 4.75 -14.69 7.53
C PRO A 244 5.94 -15.20 8.35
N GLY A 245 5.64 -15.88 9.46
CA GLY A 245 6.64 -16.42 10.36
C GLY A 245 7.25 -15.38 11.30
N ARG A 246 6.46 -14.36 11.70
CA ARG A 246 6.89 -13.29 12.63
C ARG A 246 8.11 -12.51 12.12
N SER A 247 8.15 -12.28 10.82
CA SER A 247 9.29 -11.67 10.12
C SER A 247 8.85 -10.45 9.30
N TYR A 248 9.81 -9.80 8.67
CA TYR A 248 9.61 -8.65 7.80
C TYR A 248 10.24 -8.94 6.44
N MET A 249 9.69 -8.34 5.39
CA MET A 249 10.26 -8.39 4.05
C MET A 249 10.53 -6.98 3.57
N SER A 250 11.69 -6.76 2.97
CA SER A 250 12.09 -5.51 2.31
C SER A 250 12.25 -5.73 0.81
N GLY A 251 12.37 -4.64 0.03
CA GLY A 251 12.50 -4.73 -1.42
C GLY A 251 11.25 -5.27 -2.11
N LEU A 252 10.08 -5.08 -1.50
CA LEU A 252 8.80 -5.39 -2.13
C LEU A 252 8.46 -4.30 -3.15
N GLU A 253 7.97 -4.71 -4.32
CA GLU A 253 7.62 -3.79 -5.41
C GLU A 253 6.25 -4.17 -5.98
N GLY A 254 5.41 -3.17 -6.24
CA GLY A 254 4.10 -3.36 -6.85
C GLY A 254 3.10 -2.27 -6.46
N THR A 255 2.17 -1.98 -7.37
CA THR A 255 0.98 -1.16 -7.08
C THR A 255 0.12 -1.80 -5.97
N SER A 256 0.17 -3.12 -5.83
CA SER A 256 -0.45 -3.89 -4.76
C SER A 256 0.05 -3.51 -3.35
N PHE A 257 1.29 -3.02 -3.23
CA PHE A 257 1.84 -2.48 -1.98
C PHE A 257 1.62 -0.97 -1.81
N ALA A 258 1.29 -0.25 -2.88
CA ALA A 258 0.90 1.16 -2.83
C ALA A 258 -0.55 1.34 -2.36
N ALA A 259 -1.47 0.52 -2.86
CA ALA A 259 -2.89 0.52 -2.47
C ALA A 259 -3.12 0.52 -0.94
N PRO A 260 -2.45 -0.34 -0.13
CA PRO A 260 -2.69 -0.37 1.31
C PRO A 260 -2.26 0.90 2.05
N TYR A 261 -1.29 1.67 1.54
CA TYR A 261 -0.98 2.99 2.13
C TYR A 261 -2.17 3.93 1.99
N VAL A 262 -2.79 3.96 0.81
CA VAL A 262 -3.95 4.80 0.52
C VAL A 262 -5.20 4.29 1.26
N ALA A 263 -5.40 2.97 1.36
CA ALA A 263 -6.48 2.39 2.16
C ALA A 263 -6.35 2.76 3.65
N GLY A 264 -5.14 2.75 4.19
CA GLY A 264 -4.86 3.25 5.53
C GLY A 264 -5.20 4.73 5.69
N VAL A 265 -4.84 5.58 4.71
CA VAL A 265 -5.21 7.00 4.73
C VAL A 265 -6.73 7.19 4.66
N ALA A 266 -7.43 6.45 3.80
CA ALA A 266 -8.89 6.49 3.73
C ALA A 266 -9.53 6.13 5.08
N ALA A 267 -8.96 5.15 5.78
CA ALA A 267 -9.42 4.79 7.12
C ALA A 267 -9.18 5.89 8.16
N LEU A 268 -8.02 6.56 8.13
CA LEU A 268 -7.77 7.73 8.98
C LEU A 268 -8.76 8.87 8.70
N VAL A 269 -9.06 9.14 7.42
CA VAL A 269 -10.04 10.16 7.04
C VAL A 269 -11.43 9.82 7.58
N ARG A 270 -11.90 8.58 7.35
CA ARG A 270 -13.19 8.08 7.86
C ARG A 270 -13.31 8.16 9.36
N ALA A 271 -12.25 7.81 10.10
CA ALA A 271 -12.25 7.87 11.55
C ALA A 271 -12.30 9.32 12.07
N ARG A 272 -11.68 10.28 11.36
CA ARG A 272 -11.68 11.68 11.76
C ARG A 272 -12.96 12.44 11.37
N HIS A 273 -13.51 12.09 10.22
CA HIS A 273 -14.64 12.73 9.56
C HIS A 273 -15.72 11.68 9.21
N PRO A 274 -16.38 11.08 10.22
CA PRO A 274 -17.35 10.01 10.03
C PRO A 274 -18.61 10.44 9.26
N GLU A 275 -18.84 11.74 9.09
CA GLU A 275 -19.92 12.31 8.29
C GLU A 275 -19.67 12.28 6.79
N LEU A 276 -18.44 12.01 6.34
CA LEU A 276 -18.10 11.96 4.92
C LEU A 276 -18.45 10.59 4.33
N ASP A 277 -19.22 10.64 3.24
CA ASP A 277 -19.44 9.50 2.37
C ASP A 277 -18.18 9.12 1.57
N GLN A 278 -18.21 7.95 0.92
CA GLN A 278 -17.08 7.41 0.17
C GLN A 278 -16.61 8.33 -0.97
N GLU A 279 -17.52 9.09 -1.59
CA GLU A 279 -17.16 10.00 -2.68
C GLU A 279 -16.35 11.19 -2.16
N ARG A 280 -16.79 11.76 -1.03
CA ARG A 280 -16.10 12.85 -0.35
C ARG A 280 -14.77 12.41 0.23
N VAL A 281 -14.68 11.20 0.80
CA VAL A 281 -13.38 10.64 1.23
C VAL A 281 -12.44 10.50 0.04
N ARG A 282 -12.91 9.94 -1.08
CA ARG A 282 -12.12 9.79 -2.32
C ARG A 282 -11.64 11.16 -2.83
N TRP A 283 -12.54 12.14 -2.86
CA TRP A 283 -12.23 13.51 -3.30
C TRP A 283 -11.23 14.20 -2.36
N ARG A 284 -11.39 14.07 -1.05
CA ARG A 284 -10.47 14.65 -0.07
C ARG A 284 -9.06 14.09 -0.22
N ILE A 285 -8.93 12.78 -0.44
CA ILE A 285 -7.64 12.14 -0.69
C ILE A 285 -6.99 12.69 -1.98
N THR A 286 -7.73 12.82 -3.07
CA THR A 286 -7.18 13.34 -4.33
C THR A 286 -6.87 14.83 -4.25
N ALA A 287 -7.73 15.63 -3.64
CA ALA A 287 -7.57 17.08 -3.51
C ALA A 287 -6.38 17.50 -2.62
N THR A 288 -5.93 16.61 -1.73
CA THR A 288 -4.84 16.87 -0.77
C THR A 288 -3.55 16.13 -1.11
N ALA A 289 -3.50 15.41 -2.22
CA ALA A 289 -2.30 14.72 -2.68
C ALA A 289 -1.18 15.70 -3.09
N ASP A 290 0.07 15.27 -2.92
CA ASP A 290 1.27 16.05 -3.23
C ASP A 290 1.79 15.76 -4.64
N GLY A 291 1.95 16.81 -5.46
CA GLY A 291 2.90 16.79 -6.59
C GLY A 291 2.48 16.02 -7.85
N GLY A 292 1.18 15.86 -8.14
CA GLY A 292 0.72 15.31 -9.42
C GLY A 292 1.20 16.16 -10.61
N ALA A 293 1.99 15.58 -11.50
CA ALA A 293 2.61 16.34 -12.60
C ALA A 293 2.86 15.53 -13.90
N GLY A 294 2.30 14.32 -14.04
CA GLY A 294 2.54 13.50 -15.22
C GLY A 294 1.54 12.37 -15.47
N THR A 295 1.62 11.77 -16.66
CA THR A 295 0.77 10.64 -17.06
C THR A 295 0.87 9.49 -16.06
N GLY A 296 -0.27 8.96 -15.62
CA GLY A 296 -0.33 7.86 -14.66
C GLY A 296 0.07 8.23 -13.23
N THR A 297 0.14 9.53 -12.89
CA THR A 297 0.39 9.99 -11.50
C THR A 297 -0.89 10.37 -10.75
N GLY A 298 -2.02 10.49 -11.43
CA GLY A 298 -3.25 11.03 -10.83
C GLY A 298 -3.01 12.41 -10.22
N ALA A 299 -3.52 12.63 -9.01
CA ALA A 299 -3.29 13.86 -8.26
C ALA A 299 -1.91 13.92 -7.54
N GLY A 300 -1.09 12.87 -7.64
CA GLY A 300 0.20 12.77 -6.98
C GLY A 300 0.20 11.84 -5.76
N MET A 301 1.24 11.94 -4.92
CA MET A 301 1.43 11.09 -3.75
C MET A 301 0.38 11.38 -2.68
N VAL A 302 -0.22 10.34 -2.11
CA VAL A 302 -1.12 10.48 -0.96
C VAL A 302 -0.43 11.21 0.21
N ASN A 303 -1.14 12.15 0.84
CA ASN A 303 -0.66 12.90 2.00
C ASN A 303 -1.56 12.66 3.21
N PRO A 304 -1.20 11.77 4.15
CA PRO A 304 -2.04 11.44 5.30
C PRO A 304 -2.41 12.66 6.15
N LEU A 305 -1.46 13.58 6.37
CA LEU A 305 -1.67 14.74 7.23
C LEU A 305 -2.68 15.71 6.61
N LEU A 306 -2.48 16.09 5.35
CA LEU A 306 -3.42 17.00 4.68
C LEU A 306 -4.77 16.34 4.44
N ALA A 307 -4.79 15.06 4.05
CA ALA A 307 -6.03 14.30 3.90
C ALA A 307 -6.82 14.25 5.22
N VAL A 308 -6.20 14.25 6.40
CA VAL A 308 -6.93 14.29 7.67
C VAL A 308 -7.24 15.72 8.12
N THR A 309 -6.38 16.71 7.86
CA THR A 309 -6.46 18.02 8.54
C THR A 309 -6.91 19.20 7.68
N ALA A 310 -6.87 19.10 6.35
CA ALA A 310 -7.24 20.21 5.48
C ALA A 310 -8.70 20.63 5.69
N ILE A 311 -8.99 21.92 5.59
CA ILE A 311 -10.37 22.42 5.54
C ILE A 311 -10.68 22.65 4.07
N LEU A 312 -11.59 21.85 3.50
CA LEU A 312 -11.88 21.93 2.08
C LEU A 312 -13.27 22.57 1.84
N PRO A 313 -13.39 23.51 0.88
CA PRO A 313 -14.60 24.32 0.70
C PRO A 313 -15.86 23.57 0.22
N LEU A 314 -15.76 22.27 -0.11
CA LEU A 314 -16.83 21.43 -0.65
C LEU A 314 -17.32 20.33 0.33
N GLU A 315 -16.96 20.42 1.61
CA GLU A 315 -17.25 19.37 2.61
C GLU A 315 -18.52 19.61 3.44
N ALA A 316 -19.31 20.65 3.13
CA ALA A 316 -20.64 20.75 3.72
C ALA A 316 -21.48 19.55 3.28
N ALA A 317 -22.20 18.92 4.22
CA ALA A 317 -22.92 17.66 4.03
C ALA A 317 -23.94 17.68 2.85
N ASP A 318 -24.33 18.86 2.36
CA ASP A 318 -25.25 19.07 1.24
C ASP A 318 -24.61 19.72 0.01
N ALA A 319 -23.30 20.00 0.01
CA ALA A 319 -22.63 20.54 -1.17
C ALA A 319 -22.42 19.41 -2.19
N PRO A 320 -22.85 19.59 -3.47
CA PRO A 320 -22.54 18.63 -4.51
C PRO A 320 -21.01 18.60 -4.68
N VAL A 321 -20.43 17.40 -4.69
CA VAL A 321 -19.03 17.19 -5.10
C VAL A 321 -18.98 17.39 -6.61
N ILE A 322 -18.98 18.66 -7.02
CA ILE A 322 -18.60 19.03 -8.38
C ILE A 322 -17.09 18.92 -8.39
N ALA A 323 -16.56 18.01 -9.22
CA ALA A 323 -15.12 17.97 -9.48
C ALA A 323 -14.68 19.41 -9.75
N PRO A 324 -13.79 20.00 -8.91
CA PRO A 324 -13.33 21.35 -9.14
C PRO A 324 -12.79 21.40 -10.57
N PRO A 325 -13.10 22.43 -11.38
CA PRO A 325 -12.41 22.61 -12.63
C PRO A 325 -10.92 22.53 -12.34
N ALA A 326 -10.17 21.79 -13.17
CA ALA A 326 -8.73 21.62 -13.00
C ALA A 326 -8.13 22.98 -12.61
N PRO A 327 -7.36 23.05 -11.50
CA PRO A 327 -6.92 24.34 -10.98
C PRO A 327 -6.28 25.11 -12.13
N ALA A 328 -6.80 26.31 -12.38
CA ALA A 328 -6.20 27.19 -13.36
C ALA A 328 -4.71 27.31 -12.98
N PRO A 329 -3.79 27.22 -13.96
CA PRO A 329 -2.38 27.36 -13.68
C PRO A 329 -2.21 28.63 -12.86
N LEU A 330 -1.60 28.47 -11.67
CA LEU A 330 -1.26 29.59 -10.82
C LEU A 330 -0.52 30.62 -11.69
N SER A 331 -0.94 31.89 -11.62
CA SER A 331 -0.21 32.94 -12.33
C SER A 331 1.27 32.84 -11.95
N GLU A 332 2.16 33.16 -12.88
CA GLU A 332 3.62 33.07 -12.68
C GLU A 332 4.13 33.80 -11.41
N ASN A 333 3.28 34.67 -10.84
CA ASN A 333 3.54 35.48 -9.64
C ASN A 333 2.80 35.01 -8.38
N ALA A 334 2.04 33.92 -8.42
CA ALA A 334 1.23 33.44 -7.28
C ALA A 334 2.07 32.68 -6.24
N VAL A 335 3.22 32.15 -6.63
CA VAL A 335 4.23 31.67 -5.70
C VAL A 335 5.17 32.84 -5.42
N SER A 336 5.23 33.29 -4.18
CA SER A 336 6.28 34.25 -3.77
C SER A 336 7.62 33.66 -4.16
N ARG A 337 8.35 34.33 -5.05
CA ARG A 337 9.70 33.91 -5.44
C ARG A 337 10.49 33.69 -4.16
N ALA A 338 11.17 32.54 -4.05
CA ALA A 338 12.10 32.31 -2.97
C ALA A 338 12.98 33.55 -2.81
N ALA A 339 13.14 34.03 -1.58
CA ALA A 339 13.94 35.21 -1.31
C ALA A 339 15.30 35.04 -2.04
N PRO A 340 15.78 36.06 -2.75
CA PRO A 340 17.04 35.96 -3.48
C PRO A 340 18.12 35.49 -2.51
N VAL A 341 18.90 34.50 -2.95
CA VAL A 341 20.03 33.99 -2.16
C VAL A 341 20.93 35.16 -1.81
N ASP A 342 21.13 35.38 -0.51
CA ASP A 342 21.98 36.45 0.00
C ASP A 342 23.45 36.13 -0.30
N ARG A 343 23.90 36.56 -1.47
CA ARG A 343 25.27 36.35 -1.94
C ARG A 343 26.27 37.14 -1.09
N GLU A 344 25.87 38.26 -0.50
CA GLU A 344 26.75 39.05 0.36
C GLU A 344 27.07 38.29 1.65
N ALA A 345 26.05 37.67 2.27
CA ALA A 345 26.27 36.81 3.44
C ALA A 345 27.15 35.60 3.12
N ILE A 346 26.98 34.98 1.96
CA ILE A 346 27.80 33.84 1.52
C ILE A 346 29.24 34.27 1.25
N ASP A 347 29.47 35.37 0.53
CA ASP A 347 30.82 35.88 0.23
C ASP A 347 31.53 36.32 1.51
N LEU A 348 30.82 36.95 2.46
CA LEU A 348 31.36 37.29 3.76
C LEU A 348 31.75 36.03 4.56
N ALA A 349 30.90 35.00 4.57
CA ALA A 349 31.21 33.74 5.25
C ALA A 349 32.44 33.05 4.62
N LEU A 350 32.53 33.02 3.29
CA LEU A 350 33.67 32.42 2.56
C LEU A 350 34.97 33.20 2.79
N THR A 351 34.93 34.52 2.79
CA THR A 351 36.11 35.36 3.06
C THR A 351 36.61 35.19 4.50
N ILE A 352 35.71 35.13 5.48
CA ILE A 352 36.06 34.83 6.88
C ILE A 352 36.69 33.44 7.00
N ALA A 353 36.10 32.42 6.36
CA ALA A 353 36.62 31.05 6.38
C ALA A 353 38.02 30.96 5.73
N ALA A 354 38.23 31.63 4.59
CA ALA A 354 39.52 31.68 3.91
C ALA A 354 40.59 32.39 4.77
N ALA A 355 40.24 33.54 5.38
CA ALA A 355 41.14 34.26 6.26
C ALA A 355 41.54 33.43 7.49
N ALA A 356 40.59 32.70 8.09
CA ALA A 356 40.85 31.81 9.21
C ALA A 356 41.81 30.67 8.81
N LEU A 357 41.59 30.03 7.66
CA LEU A 357 42.48 28.98 7.14
C LEU A 357 43.90 29.50 6.85
N CYS A 358 44.02 30.69 6.25
CA CYS A 358 45.32 31.32 6.03
C CYS A 358 46.05 31.62 7.35
N ALA A 359 45.34 32.13 8.37
CA ALA A 359 45.92 32.41 9.68
C ALA A 359 46.42 31.12 10.36
N VAL A 360 45.64 30.04 10.31
CA VAL A 360 46.05 28.72 10.81
C VAL A 360 47.28 28.22 10.06
N GLY A 361 47.27 28.30 8.72
CA GLY A 361 48.42 27.93 7.90
C GLY A 361 49.70 28.71 8.25
N LEU A 362 49.57 30.01 8.51
CA LEU A 362 50.68 30.87 8.90
C LEU A 362 51.23 30.51 10.29
N ILE A 363 50.34 30.20 11.25
CA ILE A 363 50.73 29.71 12.58
C ILE A 363 51.50 28.39 12.46
N VAL A 364 50.99 27.45 11.64
CA VAL A 364 51.66 26.16 11.39
C VAL A 364 53.02 26.37 10.73
N ALA A 365 53.10 27.21 9.70
CA ALA A 365 54.36 27.53 9.03
C ALA A 365 55.38 28.15 10.00
N VAL A 366 54.97 29.11 10.83
CA VAL A 366 55.84 29.70 11.85
C VAL A 366 56.31 28.63 12.85
N ARG A 367 55.40 27.77 13.33
CA ARG A 367 55.76 26.70 14.27
C ARG A 367 56.68 25.63 13.68
N VAL A 368 56.61 25.37 12.38
CA VAL A 368 57.47 24.38 11.72
C VAL A 368 58.81 25.00 11.30
N PHE A 369 58.76 26.11 10.57
CA PHE A 369 59.94 26.68 9.93
C PHE A 369 60.82 27.52 10.87
N VAL A 370 60.27 28.20 11.88
CA VAL A 370 61.11 28.98 12.82
C VAL A 370 62.01 28.09 13.67
N PRO A 371 61.55 26.98 14.28
CA PRO A 371 62.44 26.07 14.99
C PRO A 371 63.44 25.38 14.06
N MET A 372 63.04 24.99 12.84
CA MET A 372 63.95 24.41 11.85
C MET A 372 65.04 25.40 11.41
N GLY A 373 64.68 26.66 11.15
CA GLY A 373 65.60 27.74 10.81
C GLY A 373 66.56 28.05 11.96
N ARG A 374 66.06 28.13 13.19
CA ARG A 374 66.89 28.30 14.41
C ARG A 374 67.88 27.14 14.59
N ARG A 375 67.46 25.88 14.40
CA ARG A 375 68.35 24.71 14.47
C ARG A 375 69.47 24.75 13.43
N ARG A 376 69.20 25.30 12.24
CA ARG A 376 70.19 25.45 11.15
C ARG A 376 70.95 26.78 11.19
N ARG A 377 70.75 27.62 12.21
CA ARG A 377 71.25 29.01 12.28
C ARG A 377 70.99 29.80 10.99
N TRP A 378 69.88 29.50 10.31
CA TRP A 378 69.50 30.11 9.03
C TRP A 378 70.59 30.01 7.95
N ARG A 379 71.44 28.98 8.00
CA ARG A 379 72.42 28.72 6.95
C ARG A 379 71.77 27.91 5.82
N PRO A 380 71.99 28.27 4.54
CA PRO A 380 71.58 27.46 3.40
C PRO A 380 72.12 26.03 3.54
N GLY A 381 71.34 25.02 3.12
CA GLY A 381 71.85 23.66 3.03
C GLY A 381 73.02 23.64 2.05
N ARG A 382 74.15 23.05 2.44
CA ARG A 382 75.24 22.82 1.49
C ARG A 382 74.75 21.84 0.43
N GLU A 383 74.79 22.26 -0.83
CA GLU A 383 74.64 21.38 -1.98
C GLU A 383 75.78 20.35 -1.90
N GLY A 384 75.41 19.07 -1.84
CA GLY A 384 76.32 17.93 -1.82
C GLY A 384 76.29 17.22 -3.16
#